data_AF-A0A9W9YJB2-F1
#
_entry.id   AF-A0A9W9YJB2-F1
#
_cell.length_a   1.000
_cell.length_b   1.000
_cell.length_c   1.000
_cell.angle_alpha   90.00
_cell.angle_beta   90.00
_cell.angle_gamma   90.00
#
_symmetry.space_group_name_H-M   'P 1'
#
loop_
_entity.id
_entity.type
_entity.pdbx_description
1 polymer ?
#
loop_
_entity_poly.entity_id
_entity_poly.type
_entity_poly.pdbx_seq_one_letter_code
_entity_poly.pdbx_strand_id
1 'polypeptide(L)' 'MPSEALRGRFTTMSDVWSFGVLLWEIVTLGKRPYKGVTGLVELHSKLKEGERLEKPPHCSEELELTSTFNILKSKS' A
#
# COMPACT_ATOMS: atom_id res chain seq x y z
N MET A 1 -2.39 -4.65 -1.31
CA MET A 1 -2.01 -5.47 -2.45
C MET A 1 -3.23 -6.28 -2.85
N PRO A 2 -3.66 -6.24 -4.12
CA PRO A 2 -4.77 -7.07 -4.57
C PRO A 2 -4.49 -8.56 -4.39
N SER A 3 -5.50 -9.35 -4.01
CA SER A 3 -5.35 -10.77 -3.68
C SER A 3 -4.93 -11.64 -4.87
N GLU A 4 -5.24 -11.20 -6.09
CA GLU A 4 -4.84 -11.82 -7.34
C GLU A 4 -3.33 -11.68 -7.59
N ALA A 5 -2.72 -10.56 -7.18
CA ALA A 5 -1.29 -10.34 -7.31
C ALA A 5 -0.50 -11.30 -6.41
N LEU A 6 -1.04 -11.63 -5.24
CA LEU A 6 -0.47 -12.64 -4.34
C LEU A 6 -0.52 -14.05 -4.94
N ARG A 7 -1.40 -14.28 -5.92
CA ARG A 7 -1.53 -15.53 -6.67
C ARG A 7 -0.78 -15.50 -8.00
N GLY A 8 0.10 -14.51 -8.20
CA GLY A 8 0.90 -14.35 -9.42
C GLY A 8 0.15 -13.75 -10.61
N ARG A 9 -1.05 -13.17 -10.40
CA ARG A 9 -1.78 -12.44 -11.46
C ARG A 9 -1.62 -10.94 -11.28
N PHE A 10 -0.86 -10.32 -12.17
CA PHE A 10 -0.62 -8.89 -12.19
C PHE A 10 -1.68 -8.19 -13.05
N THR A 11 -2.20 -7.08 -12.55
CA THR A 11 -3.24 -6.27 -13.18
C THR A 11 -2.84 -4.80 -13.05
N THR A 12 -3.48 -3.93 -13.83
CA THR A 12 -3.33 -2.48 -13.64
C THR A 12 -3.62 -2.06 -12.19
N MET A 13 -4.50 -2.76 -11.47
CA MET A 13 -4.78 -2.48 -10.06
C MET A 13 -3.65 -2.91 -9.12
N SER A 14 -2.89 -3.97 -9.46
CA SER A 14 -1.68 -4.31 -8.71
C SER A 14 -0.57 -3.29 -8.93
N ASP A 15 -0.48 -2.73 -10.14
CA ASP A 15 0.50 -1.69 -10.48
C ASP A 15 0.18 -0.36 -9.78
N VAL A 16 -1.09 0.01 -9.74
CA VAL A 16 -1.55 1.18 -8.96
C VAL A 16 -1.24 1.00 -7.47
N TRP A 17 -1.37 -0.23 -6.95
CA TRP A 17 -1.01 -0.51 -5.56
C TRP A 17 0.50 -0.39 -5.30
N SER A 18 1.35 -1.00 -6.13
CA SER A 18 2.80 -0.93 -5.97
C SER A 18 3.34 0.49 -6.17
N PHE A 19 2.75 1.26 -7.08
CA PHE A 19 3.06 2.68 -7.26
C PHE A 19 2.75 3.50 -5.99
N GLY A 20 1.64 3.19 -5.29
CA GLY A 20 1.32 3.84 -4.03
C GLY A 20 2.33 3.54 -2.92
N VAL A 21 2.84 2.31 -2.86
CA VAL A 21 3.92 1.94 -1.93
C VAL A 21 5.21 2.67 -2.28
N LEU A 22 5.56 2.73 -3.58
CA LEU A 22 6.74 3.44 -4.06
C LEU A 22 6.69 4.94 -3.70
N LEU A 23 5.55 5.59 -3.90
CA LEU A 23 5.37 6.99 -3.51
C LEU A 23 5.56 7.17 -2.01
N TRP A 24 5.01 6.26 -1.19
CA TRP A 24 5.23 6.27 0.26
C TRP A 24 6.71 6.14 0.63
N GLU A 25 7.46 5.27 -0.06
CA GLU A 25 8.91 5.14 0.15
C GLU A 25 9.64 6.44 -0.20
N ILE A 26 9.30 7.09 -1.31
CA ILE A 26 9.92 8.37 -1.73
C ILE A 26 9.69 9.46 -0.69
N VAL A 27 8.44 9.68 -0.26
CA VAL A 27 8.09 10.77 0.69
C VAL A 27 8.60 10.51 2.09
N THR A 28 8.87 9.24 2.43
CA THR A 28 9.50 8.87 3.71
C THR A 28 11.02 8.80 3.63
N LEU A 29 11.62 9.21 2.50
CA LEU A 29 13.06 9.19 2.26
C LEU A 29 13.66 7.79 2.36
N GLY A 30 12.96 6.80 1.79
CA GLY A 30 13.41 5.42 1.69
C GLY A 30 13.15 4.57 2.94
N LYS A 31 12.17 4.91 3.78
CA LYS A 31 11.78 4.00 4.87
C LYS A 31 11.27 2.69 4.29
N ARG A 32 11.52 1.59 5.01
CA ARG A 32 10.99 0.28 4.64
C ARG A 32 9.48 0.23 4.91
N PRO A 33 8.63 -0.07 3.90
CA PRO A 33 7.20 -0.24 4.10
C PRO A 33 6.93 -1.50 4.93
N TYR A 34 5.89 -1.46 5.77
CA TYR A 34 5.48 -2.58 6.64
C TYR A 34 6.67 -3.19 7.42
N LYS A 35 7.42 -2.36 8.14
CA LYS A 35 8.60 -2.78 8.90
C LYS A 35 8.26 -3.93 9.86
N GLY A 36 9.10 -4.97 9.86
CA GLY A 36 8.91 -6.17 10.67
C GLY A 36 8.16 -7.29 9.95
N VAL A 37 7.50 -6.99 8.83
CA VAL A 37 6.86 -8.01 7.99
C VAL A 37 7.90 -8.71 7.12
N THR A 38 7.91 -10.04 7.17
CA THR A 38 8.95 -10.87 6.54
C THR A 38 8.46 -11.68 5.34
N GLY A 39 7.15 -11.70 5.06
CA GLY A 39 6.60 -12.45 3.93
C GLY A 39 5.23 -11.98 3.46
N LEU A 40 4.86 -12.45 2.26
CA LEU A 40 3.59 -12.10 1.61
C LEU A 40 2.36 -12.57 2.39
N VAL A 41 2.44 -13.69 3.09
CA VAL A 41 1.33 -14.23 3.90
C VAL A 41 1.02 -13.30 5.08
N GLU A 42 2.05 -12.88 5.81
CA GLU A 42 1.93 -11.95 6.93
C GLU A 42 1.43 -10.58 6.47
N LEU A 43 1.99 -10.06 5.37
CA LEU A 43 1.52 -8.83 4.73
C LEU A 43 0.04 -8.92 4.36
N HIS A 44 -0.39 -10.04 3.77
CA HIS A 44 -1.77 -10.26 3.38
C HIS A 44 -2.74 -10.29 4.57
N SER A 45 -2.37 -10.94 5.68
CA SER A 45 -3.18 -10.95 6.90
C SER A 45 -3.35 -9.54 7.48
N LYS A 46 -2.25 -8.79 7.63
CA LYS A 46 -2.28 -7.39 8.08
C LYS A 46 -3.16 -6.51 7.19
N LEU A 47 -3.03 -6.66 5.87
CA LEU A 47 -3.86 -5.94 4.92
C LEU A 47 -5.35 -6.31 5.02
N LYS A 48 -5.68 -7.58 5.29
CA LYS A 48 -7.06 -8.02 5.53
C LYS A 48 -7.64 -7.46 6.83
N GLU A 49 -6.82 -7.30 7.85
CA GLU A 49 -7.18 -6.68 9.13
C GLU A 49 -7.34 -5.15 9.04
N GLY A 50 -7.04 -4.57 7.88
CA GLY A 50 -7.17 -3.13 7.65
C GLY A 50 -5.91 -2.34 7.98
N GLU A 51 -4.80 -2.99 8.31
CA GLU A 51 -3.51 -2.32 8.51
C GLU A 51 -3.02 -1.70 7.20
N ARG A 52 -2.51 -0.47 7.31
CA ARG A 52 -2.17 0.42 6.19
C ARG A 52 -0.94 1.25 6.59
N LEU A 53 -0.14 1.69 5.62
CA LEU A 53 1.05 2.51 5.93
C LEU A 53 0.62 3.84 6.55
N GLU A 54 1.37 4.29 7.55
CA GLU A 54 1.10 5.54 8.26
C GLU A 54 1.32 6.76 7.35
N LYS A 55 0.58 7.83 7.61
CA LYS A 55 0.76 9.11 6.92
C LYS A 55 2.14 9.71 7.29
N PRO A 56 2.99 10.06 6.31
CA PRO A 56 4.26 10.72 6.57
C PRO A 56 4.08 12.12 7.19
N PRO A 57 4.96 12.55 8.12
CA PRO A 57 4.83 13.81 8.86
C PRO A 57 5.06 15.09 8.04
N HIS A 58 5.48 14.98 6.78
CA HIS A 58 5.75 16.12 5.88
C HIS A 58 4.93 16.11 4.59
N CYS A 59 3.91 15.24 4.47
CA CYS A 59 2.96 15.31 3.37
C CYS A 59 1.96 16.46 3.61
N SER A 60 1.89 17.42 2.69
CA SER A 60 0.74 18.30 2.53
C SER A 60 -0.55 17.47 2.35
N GLU A 61 -1.72 18.00 2.71
CA GLU A 61 -3.01 17.33 2.45
C GLU A 61 -3.16 16.90 0.98
N GLU A 62 -2.52 17.62 0.06
CA GLU A 62 -2.53 17.31 -1.37
C GLU A 62 -1.75 16.02 -1.73
N LEU A 63 -0.79 15.59 -0.91
CA LEU A 63 -0.16 14.26 -1.06
C LEU A 63 -0.98 13.13 -0.39
N GLU A 64 -2.11 13.45 0.26
CA GLU A 64 -3.14 12.43 0.57
C GLU A 64 -3.75 11.83 -0.71
N LEU A 65 -3.46 12.39 -1.89
CA LEU A 65 -3.87 11.87 -3.20
C LEU A 65 -3.37 10.45 -3.49
N THR A 66 -2.37 9.96 -2.76
CA THR A 66 -1.96 8.55 -2.83
C THR A 66 -2.69 7.68 -1.82
N SER A 67 -3.92 8.06 -1.49
CA SER A 67 -4.94 7.16 -0.97
C SER A 67 -5.40 6.18 -2.05
N THR A 68 -4.46 5.41 -2.59
CA THR A 68 -4.69 4.01 -2.98
C THR A 68 -5.31 3.23 -1.80
N PHE A 69 -5.22 3.79 -0.58
CA PHE A 69 -5.98 3.43 0.61
C PHE A 69 -7.53 3.57 0.49
N ASN A 70 -8.05 4.53 -0.28
CA ASN A 70 -9.50 4.72 -0.48
C ASN A 70 -10.05 4.09 -1.77
N ILE A 71 -9.22 3.79 -2.77
CA ILE A 71 -9.67 3.10 -4.00
C ILE A 71 -10.26 1.71 -3.69
N LEU A 72 -9.81 1.07 -2.60
CA LEU A 72 -10.40 -0.18 -2.10
C LEU A 72 -11.63 0.01 -1.19
N LYS A 73 -11.95 1.23 -0.74
CA LYS A 73 -13.20 1.51 -0.02
C LYS A 73 -14.40 1.71 -0.94
N SER A 74 -14.18 1.93 -2.24
CA SER A 74 -15.27 2.20 -3.21
C SER A 74 -15.79 0.95 -3.95
N LYS A 75 -15.25 -0.25 -3.70
CA LYS A 75 -15.79 -1.51 -4.26
C LYS A 75 -15.82 -2.62 -3.20
N SER A 76 -16.67 -2.44 -2.20
CA SER A 76 -17.35 -3.53 -1.50
C SER A 76 -18.67 -3.03 -0.94
#